data_AF-A0A1V6CKF8-F1
#
_entry.id   AF-A0A1V6CKF8-F1
#
_cell.length_a   1.000
_cell.length_b   1.000
_cell.length_c   1.000
_cell.angle_alpha   90.00
_cell.angle_beta   90.00
_cell.angle_gamma   90.00
#
_symmetry.space_group_name_H-M   'P 1'
#
loop_
_entity.id
_entity.type
_entity.pdbx_description
1 polymer ?
#
loop_
_entity_poly.entity_id
_entity_poly.type
_entity_poly.pdbx_seq_one_letter_code
_entity_poly.pdbx_strand_id
1 'polypeptide(L)'
;MKITFTKEQYETLLKAVYMGNWMANSTSEEPEENPFDALEEYIFSFAKDFGLERYAAYAKENNTYYPSRQMEEDEEVDEYIQNYDDDIFWDKLIFNLSRRDVEKKYGEASVEKMSDEELILKEKPFAEKYEKEFAKNGLKNLTISSGKENVSQRQKR
;
A
#
# COMPACT_ATOMS: atom_id res chain seq x y z
N MET A 1 -27.24 18.61 0.92
CA MET A 1 -27.49 17.27 0.35
C MET A 1 -27.49 16.26 1.49
N LYS A 2 -28.33 15.21 1.45
CA LYS A 2 -28.32 14.13 2.44
C LYS A 2 -28.17 12.81 1.69
N ILE A 3 -27.24 11.95 2.11
CA ILE A 3 -27.05 10.60 1.58
C ILE A 3 -27.66 9.66 2.62
N THR A 4 -28.41 8.65 2.16
CA THR A 4 -29.03 7.63 3.02
C THR A 4 -28.44 6.29 2.65
N PHE A 5 -28.04 5.49 3.65
CA PHE A 5 -27.47 4.17 3.46
C PHE A 5 -28.43 3.09 3.98
N THR A 6 -28.39 1.90 3.38
CA THR A 6 -28.87 0.69 4.06
C THR A 6 -27.83 0.21 5.07
N LYS A 7 -28.19 -0.76 5.91
CA LYS A 7 -27.24 -1.38 6.85
C LYS A 7 -26.04 -1.99 6.11
N GLU A 8 -26.30 -2.71 5.02
CA GLU A 8 -25.27 -3.36 4.21
C GLU A 8 -24.34 -2.34 3.55
N GLN A 9 -24.90 -1.27 2.97
CA GLN A 9 -24.09 -0.22 2.36
C GLN A 9 -23.21 0.50 3.39
N TYR A 10 -23.73 0.70 4.60
CA TYR A 10 -22.98 1.33 5.66
C TYR A 10 -21.89 0.40 6.24
N GLU A 11 -22.14 -0.91 6.32
CA GLU A 11 -21.10 -1.89 6.63
C GLU A 11 -19.97 -1.86 5.60
N THR A 12 -20.28 -1.83 4.31
CA THR A 12 -19.28 -1.64 3.24
C THR A 12 -18.55 -0.31 3.38
N LEU A 13 -19.23 0.77 3.76
CA LEU A 13 -18.61 2.07 4.00
C LEU A 13 -17.59 2.01 5.15
N LEU A 14 -17.92 1.36 6.27
CA LEU A 14 -16.99 1.20 7.39
C LEU A 14 -15.71 0.48 6.95
N LYS A 15 -15.83 -0.63 6.22
CA LYS A 15 -14.69 -1.38 5.66
C LYS A 15 -13.86 -0.53 4.69
N ALA A 16 -14.51 0.22 3.79
CA ALA A 16 -13.84 1.07 2.82
C ALA A 16 -13.08 2.24 3.48
N VAL A 17 -13.69 2.87 4.49
CA VAL A 17 -13.04 3.94 5.26
C VAL A 17 -11.86 3.39 6.05
N TYR A 18 -12.01 2.22 6.67
CA TYR A 18 -10.93 1.54 7.38
C TYR A 18 -9.73 1.23 6.47
N MET A 19 -9.97 0.57 5.33
CA MET A 19 -8.90 0.28 4.36
C MET A 19 -8.24 1.56 3.82
N GLY A 20 -9.03 2.62 3.62
CA GLY A 20 -8.52 3.93 3.20
C GLY A 20 -7.62 4.57 4.25
N ASN A 21 -8.02 4.53 5.53
CA ASN A 21 -7.23 5.04 6.64
C ASN A 21 -5.96 4.19 6.84
N TRP A 22 -6.09 2.87 6.79
CA TRP A 22 -4.96 1.93 6.85
C TRP A 22 -3.92 2.23 5.76
N MET A 23 -4.34 2.46 4.52
CA MET A 23 -3.42 2.83 3.42
C MET A 23 -2.72 4.16 3.66
N ALA A 24 -3.39 5.14 4.27
CA ALA A 24 -2.82 6.46 4.55
C ALA A 24 -1.82 6.43 5.72
N ASN A 25 -2.02 5.55 6.70
CA ASN A 25 -1.30 5.58 7.97
C ASN A 25 -0.31 4.44 8.19
N SER A 26 -0.48 3.27 7.55
CA SER A 26 0.28 2.05 7.85
C SER A 26 1.80 2.18 7.68
N THR A 27 2.27 3.14 6.87
CA THR A 27 3.70 3.36 6.63
C THR A 27 4.25 4.67 7.21
N SER A 28 3.45 5.43 7.97
CA SER A 28 3.91 6.69 8.55
C SER A 28 4.79 6.44 9.78
N GLU A 29 6.00 7.00 9.80
CA GLU A 29 6.92 6.91 10.95
C GLU A 29 6.56 7.93 12.05
N GLU A 30 5.89 9.02 11.69
CA GLU A 30 5.39 10.03 12.62
C GLU A 30 3.85 10.06 12.57
N PRO A 31 3.16 9.85 13.71
CA PRO A 31 1.71 9.99 13.77
C PRO A 31 1.35 11.48 13.74
N GLU A 32 1.30 12.05 12.55
CA GLU A 32 0.63 13.34 12.34
C GLU A 32 -0.89 13.12 12.31
N GLU A 33 -1.64 14.01 12.94
CA GLU A 33 -3.10 14.04 12.77
C GLU A 33 -3.41 14.18 11.28
N ASN A 34 -4.00 13.15 10.70
CA ASN A 34 -4.35 13.16 9.28
C ASN A 34 -5.89 13.25 9.10
N PRO A 35 -6.36 13.77 7.95
CA PRO A 35 -7.79 13.92 7.71
C PRO A 35 -8.54 12.58 7.56
N PHE A 36 -7.86 11.46 7.33
CA PHE A 36 -8.45 10.13 7.26
C PHE A 36 -8.82 9.62 8.65
N ASP A 37 -8.01 9.85 9.69
CA ASP A 37 -8.33 9.48 11.08
C ASP A 37 -9.59 10.19 11.55
N ALA A 38 -9.67 11.50 11.32
CA ALA A 38 -10.84 12.30 11.69
C ALA A 38 -12.12 11.86 10.94
N LEU A 39 -11.99 11.45 9.67
CA LEU A 39 -13.10 10.93 8.90
C LEU A 39 -13.51 9.53 9.36
N GLU A 40 -12.55 8.66 9.65
CA GLU A 40 -12.79 7.32 10.20
C GLU A 40 -13.53 7.41 11.52
N GLU A 41 -13.04 8.19 12.48
CA GLU A 41 -13.73 8.43 13.75
C GLU A 41 -15.17 8.90 13.52
N TYR A 42 -15.33 9.95 12.70
CA TYR A 42 -16.63 10.55 12.45
C TYR A 42 -17.61 9.52 11.88
N ILE A 43 -17.20 8.75 10.87
CA ILE A 43 -18.04 7.73 10.27
C ILE A 43 -18.32 6.65 11.31
N PHE A 44 -17.33 6.07 11.98
CA PHE A 44 -17.50 5.00 12.96
C PHE A 44 -18.40 5.39 14.15
N SER A 45 -18.48 6.68 14.48
CA SER A 45 -19.38 7.19 15.53
C SER A 45 -20.88 6.89 15.27
N PHE A 46 -21.28 6.67 14.01
CA PHE A 46 -22.67 6.33 13.66
C PHE A 46 -22.92 4.82 13.51
N ALA A 47 -21.92 3.96 13.75
CA ALA A 47 -22.08 2.51 13.55
C ALA A 47 -23.24 1.90 14.37
N LYS A 48 -23.49 2.43 15.56
CA LYS A 48 -24.61 2.03 16.41
C LYS A 48 -25.98 2.29 15.77
N ASP A 49 -26.13 3.37 15.00
CA ASP A 49 -27.40 3.73 14.36
C ASP A 49 -27.82 2.71 13.28
N PHE A 50 -26.86 1.93 12.79
CA PHE A 50 -27.05 0.85 11.82
C PHE A 50 -27.01 -0.56 12.47
N GLY A 51 -26.84 -0.65 13.80
CA GLY A 51 -26.67 -1.93 14.51
C GLY A 51 -25.38 -2.66 14.11
N LEU A 52 -24.29 -1.89 13.97
CA LEU A 52 -22.95 -2.30 13.58
C LEU A 52 -21.91 -1.92 14.63
N GLU A 53 -22.32 -1.70 15.89
CA GLU A 53 -21.44 -1.39 17.02
C GLU A 53 -20.34 -2.43 17.24
N ARG A 54 -20.53 -3.64 16.71
CA ARG A 54 -19.53 -4.71 16.70
C ARG A 54 -18.21 -4.29 16.04
N TYR A 55 -18.27 -3.38 15.07
CA TYR A 55 -17.12 -2.88 14.31
C TYR A 55 -16.49 -1.61 14.88
N ALA A 56 -17.14 -0.93 15.83
CA ALA A 56 -16.66 0.34 16.37
C ALA A 56 -16.43 0.24 17.88
N ALA A 57 -15.22 0.53 18.33
CA ALA A 57 -14.88 0.66 19.74
C ALA A 57 -14.98 2.12 20.16
N TYR A 58 -15.44 2.36 21.39
CA TYR A 58 -15.50 3.71 21.97
C TYR A 58 -14.49 3.85 23.11
N ALA A 59 -13.53 4.77 22.94
CA ALA A 59 -12.53 5.08 23.93
C ALA A 59 -13.01 6.24 24.83
N LYS A 60 -13.15 5.96 26.13
CA LYS A 60 -13.67 6.95 27.09
C LYS A 60 -12.65 8.02 27.43
N GLU A 61 -11.36 7.71 27.38
CA GLU A 61 -10.29 8.63 27.75
C GLU A 61 -10.27 9.89 26.88
N ASN A 62 -10.59 9.75 25.61
CA ASN A 62 -10.53 10.80 24.58
C ASN A 62 -11.86 11.03 23.86
N ASN A 63 -12.94 10.34 24.23
CA ASN A 63 -14.30 10.53 23.70
C ASN A 63 -14.36 10.35 22.17
N THR A 64 -13.71 9.30 21.65
CA THR A 64 -13.59 9.04 20.22
C THR A 64 -13.87 7.57 19.90
N TYR A 65 -14.24 7.34 18.64
CA TYR A 65 -14.52 6.03 18.07
C TYR A 65 -13.37 5.57 17.20
N TYR A 66 -13.03 4.30 17.33
CA TYR A 66 -12.00 3.64 16.54
C TYR A 66 -12.51 2.33 15.96
N PRO A 67 -11.84 1.78 14.94
CA PRO A 67 -12.02 0.40 14.54
C PRO A 67 -11.93 -0.51 15.77
N SER A 68 -12.93 -1.35 15.95
CA SER A 68 -12.85 -2.40 16.96
C SER A 68 -11.90 -3.50 16.50
N ARG A 69 -11.50 -4.37 17.42
CA ARG A 69 -10.79 -5.62 17.09
C ARG A 69 -11.52 -6.46 16.03
N GLN A 70 -12.85 -6.47 15.99
CA GLN A 70 -13.58 -7.24 14.96
C GLN A 70 -13.51 -6.60 13.57
N MET A 71 -13.28 -5.29 13.48
CA MET A 71 -12.99 -4.63 12.21
C MET A 71 -11.52 -4.85 11.82
N GLU A 72 -10.60 -4.77 12.79
CA GLU A 72 -9.18 -5.01 12.56
C GLU A 72 -8.86 -6.45 12.13
N GLU A 73 -9.66 -7.43 12.57
CA GLU A 73 -9.52 -8.85 12.26
C GLU A 73 -10.61 -9.35 11.28
N ASP A 74 -11.26 -8.44 10.53
CA ASP A 74 -12.28 -8.82 9.54
C ASP A 74 -11.61 -9.55 8.36
N GLU A 75 -11.94 -10.83 8.16
CA GLU A 75 -11.29 -11.70 7.16
C GLU A 75 -11.37 -11.14 5.73
N GLU A 76 -12.46 -10.46 5.37
CA GLU A 76 -12.64 -9.89 4.02
C GLU A 76 -11.74 -8.66 3.83
N VAL A 77 -11.66 -7.79 4.84
CA VAL A 77 -10.76 -6.63 4.84
C VAL A 77 -9.30 -7.08 4.77
N ASP A 78 -8.93 -8.05 5.60
CA ASP A 78 -7.57 -8.61 5.62
C ASP A 78 -7.20 -9.23 4.28
N GLU A 79 -8.12 -9.95 3.64
CA GLU A 79 -7.90 -10.54 2.31
C GLU A 79 -7.67 -9.46 1.25
N TYR A 80 -8.44 -8.36 1.25
CA TYR A 80 -8.21 -7.25 0.31
C TYR A 80 -6.84 -6.59 0.51
N ILE A 81 -6.44 -6.34 1.76
CA ILE A 81 -5.15 -5.74 2.10
C ILE A 81 -4.00 -6.66 1.67
N GLN A 82 -4.06 -7.94 2.03
CA GLN A 82 -3.01 -8.91 1.70
C GLN A 82 -2.85 -9.10 0.21
N ASN A 83 -3.95 -9.23 -0.54
CA ASN A 83 -3.89 -9.35 -2.00
C ASN A 83 -3.26 -8.09 -2.64
N TYR A 84 -3.61 -6.90 -2.15
CA TYR A 84 -3.00 -5.66 -2.62
C TYR A 84 -1.49 -5.62 -2.35
N ASP A 85 -1.08 -5.94 -1.11
CA ASP A 85 0.33 -5.92 -0.71
C ASP A 85 1.16 -6.94 -1.50
N ASP A 86 0.64 -8.15 -1.70
CA ASP A 86 1.30 -9.20 -2.47
C ASP A 86 1.48 -8.81 -3.94
N ASP A 87 0.44 -8.27 -4.58
CA ASP A 87 0.50 -7.82 -5.97
C ASP A 87 1.50 -6.65 -6.14
N ILE A 88 1.39 -5.62 -5.29
CA ILE A 88 2.26 -4.44 -5.36
C ILE A 88 3.71 -4.78 -5.03
N PHE A 89 3.96 -5.74 -4.13
CA PHE A 89 5.31 -6.19 -3.82
C PHE A 89 6.05 -6.65 -5.07
N TRP A 90 5.44 -7.53 -5.88
CA TRP A 90 6.08 -8.06 -7.09
C TRP A 90 6.32 -6.98 -8.14
N ASP A 91 5.31 -6.14 -8.39
CA ASP A 91 5.42 -5.04 -9.35
C ASP A 91 6.54 -4.07 -8.97
N LYS A 92 6.60 -3.65 -7.70
CA LYS A 92 7.65 -2.75 -7.21
C LYS A 92 9.02 -3.40 -7.24
N LEU A 93 9.14 -4.68 -6.91
CA LEU A 93 10.41 -5.40 -6.98
C LEU A 93 10.94 -5.47 -8.41
N ILE A 94 10.09 -5.85 -9.37
CA ILE A 94 10.43 -5.93 -10.80
C ILE A 94 10.81 -4.55 -11.34
N PHE A 95 10.01 -3.54 -11.05
CA PHE A 95 10.25 -2.17 -11.50
C PHE A 95 11.61 -1.65 -11.01
N ASN A 96 11.89 -1.77 -9.70
CA ASN A 96 13.13 -1.28 -9.11
C ASN A 96 14.37 -2.03 -9.62
N LEU A 97 14.30 -3.35 -9.80
CA LEU A 97 15.41 -4.14 -10.37
C LEU A 97 15.65 -3.81 -11.85
N SER A 98 14.57 -3.55 -12.60
CA SER A 98 14.65 -3.12 -13.99
C SER A 98 15.31 -1.75 -14.12
N ARG A 99 14.88 -0.77 -13.32
CA ARG A 99 15.49 0.57 -13.24
C ARG A 99 16.98 0.48 -12.92
N ARG A 100 17.34 -0.28 -11.88
CA ARG A 100 18.74 -0.48 -11.48
C ARG A 100 19.59 -1.02 -12.63
N ASP A 101 19.10 -2.03 -13.36
CA ASP A 101 19.87 -2.66 -14.42
C ASP A 101 19.95 -1.79 -15.69
N VAL A 102 18.92 -1.00 -15.98
CA VAL A 102 18.95 0.04 -17.01
C VAL A 102 20.00 1.10 -16.68
N GLU A 103 20.04 1.59 -15.44
CA GLU A 103 21.07 2.53 -14.98
C GLU A 103 22.47 1.95 -15.08
N LYS A 104 22.66 0.67 -14.69
CA LYS A 104 23.95 -0.02 -14.87
C LYS A 104 24.37 -0.15 -16.34
N LYS A 105 23.41 -0.36 -17.25
CA LYS A 105 23.69 -0.57 -18.68
C LYS A 105 23.95 0.73 -19.44
N TYR A 106 23.18 1.78 -19.17
CA TYR A 106 23.20 3.02 -19.95
C TYR A 106 23.88 4.20 -19.22
N GLY A 107 24.15 4.05 -17.93
CA GLY A 107 24.66 5.10 -17.05
C GLY A 107 23.53 6.00 -16.55
N GLU A 108 23.55 6.30 -15.25
CA GLU A 108 22.53 7.12 -14.56
C GLU A 108 22.29 8.47 -15.26
N ALA A 109 23.36 9.23 -15.55
CA ALA A 109 23.25 10.54 -16.22
C ALA A 109 22.64 10.49 -17.63
N SER A 110 22.71 9.33 -18.29
CA SER A 110 22.04 9.12 -19.58
C SER A 110 20.56 8.82 -19.37
N VAL A 111 20.24 7.96 -18.38
CA VAL A 111 18.87 7.60 -18.01
C VAL A 111 18.06 8.81 -17.58
N GLU A 112 18.66 9.72 -16.81
CA GLU A 112 18.01 10.96 -16.37
C GLU A 112 17.60 11.91 -17.51
N LYS A 113 18.21 11.75 -18.69
CA LYS A 113 17.92 12.58 -19.86
C LYS A 113 16.95 11.91 -20.84
N MET A 114 16.56 10.66 -20.58
CA MET A 114 15.60 9.94 -21.42
C MET A 114 14.20 10.49 -21.20
N SER A 115 13.38 10.46 -22.25
CA SER A 115 11.93 10.63 -22.08
C SER A 115 11.34 9.43 -21.36
N ASP A 116 10.16 9.59 -20.75
CA ASP A 116 9.43 8.49 -20.11
C ASP A 116 9.19 7.33 -21.10
N GLU A 117 8.84 7.65 -22.35
CA GLU A 117 8.66 6.64 -23.41
C GLU A 117 9.95 5.86 -23.71
N GLU A 118 11.08 6.55 -23.87
CA GLU A 118 12.37 5.89 -24.11
C GLU A 118 12.76 5.01 -22.93
N LEU A 119 12.53 5.50 -21.71
CA LEU A 119 12.85 4.79 -20.48
C LEU A 119 12.01 3.52 -20.33
N ILE A 120 10.70 3.60 -20.52
CA ILE A 120 9.79 2.45 -20.52
C ILE A 120 10.24 1.41 -21.55
N LEU A 121 10.59 1.82 -22.77
CA LEU A 121 11.07 0.90 -23.81
C LEU A 121 12.38 0.20 -23.42
N LYS A 122 13.28 0.88 -22.69
CA LYS A 122 14.54 0.29 -22.23
C LYS A 122 14.38 -0.58 -20.99
N GLU A 123 13.42 -0.27 -20.12
CA GLU A 123 13.09 -1.06 -18.93
C GLU A 123 12.39 -2.36 -19.28
N LYS A 124 11.49 -2.34 -20.28
CA LYS A 124 10.70 -3.50 -20.70
C LYS A 124 11.46 -4.83 -20.81
N PRO A 125 12.61 -4.95 -21.52
CA PRO A 125 13.33 -6.22 -21.60
C PRO A 125 13.89 -6.70 -20.26
N PHE A 126 14.18 -5.79 -19.32
CA PHE A 126 14.58 -6.15 -17.96
C PHE A 126 13.37 -6.57 -17.11
N ALA A 127 12.25 -5.84 -17.23
CA ALA A 127 11.02 -6.20 -16.55
C ALA A 127 10.55 -7.61 -16.94
N GLU A 128 10.48 -7.90 -18.24
CA GLU A 128 10.12 -9.23 -18.75
C GLU A 128 11.07 -10.34 -18.26
N LYS A 129 12.36 -10.03 -18.07
CA LYS A 129 13.33 -10.97 -17.50
C LYS A 129 13.01 -11.26 -16.03
N TYR A 130 12.72 -10.23 -15.25
CA TYR A 130 12.42 -10.36 -13.82
C TYR A 130 11.06 -10.98 -13.56
N GLU A 131 10.03 -10.62 -14.33
CA GLU A 131 8.72 -11.27 -14.32
C GLU A 131 8.84 -12.78 -14.50
N LYS A 132 9.56 -13.23 -15.55
CA LYS A 132 9.77 -14.65 -15.82
C LYS A 132 10.53 -15.36 -14.70
N GLU A 133 11.51 -14.68 -14.12
CA GLU A 133 12.30 -15.22 -13.01
C GLU A 133 11.44 -15.42 -11.76
N PHE A 134 10.72 -14.38 -11.34
CA PHE A 134 9.93 -14.42 -10.11
C PHE A 134 8.68 -15.28 -10.23
N ALA A 135 8.04 -15.32 -11.41
CA ALA A 135 6.93 -16.25 -11.66
C ALA A 135 7.36 -17.71 -11.55
N LYS A 136 8.62 -18.04 -11.88
CA LYS A 136 9.13 -19.42 -11.84
C LYS A 136 9.75 -19.79 -10.49
N ASN A 137 10.49 -18.88 -9.88
CA ASN A 137 11.39 -19.20 -8.76
C ASN A 137 11.03 -18.45 -7.48
N GLY A 138 10.07 -17.51 -7.51
CA GLY A 138 9.83 -16.59 -6.40
C GLY A 138 11.14 -15.91 -5.97
N LEU A 139 11.36 -15.79 -4.66
CA LEU A 139 12.56 -15.16 -4.11
C LEU A 139 13.79 -16.08 -4.03
N LYS A 140 13.70 -17.35 -4.48
CA LYS A 140 14.75 -18.36 -4.27
C LYS A 140 16.14 -17.93 -4.78
N ASN A 141 16.18 -17.20 -5.89
CA ASN A 141 17.42 -16.74 -6.52
C ASN A 141 17.74 -15.27 -6.20
N LEU A 142 16.92 -14.60 -5.38
CA LEU A 142 17.19 -13.25 -4.93
C LEU A 142 18.13 -13.28 -3.73
N THR A 143 19.34 -12.77 -3.89
CA THR A 143 20.35 -12.70 -2.84
C THR A 143 20.94 -11.30 -2.73
N ILE A 144 21.21 -10.85 -1.50
CA ILE A 144 21.91 -9.59 -1.26
C ILE A 144 23.42 -9.83 -1.28
N SER A 145 24.13 -9.10 -2.13
CA SER A 145 25.60 -9.18 -2.18
C SER A 145 26.22 -8.23 -1.15
N SER A 146 27.32 -8.64 -0.52
CA SER A 146 28.07 -7.83 0.45
C SER A 146 28.99 -6.77 -0.21
N GLY A 147 28.77 -6.45 -1.48
CA GLY A 147 29.62 -5.57 -2.26
C GLY A 147 29.34 -4.09 -1.97
N LYS A 148 30.38 -3.29 -1.76
CA LYS A 148 30.29 -1.83 -1.71
C LYS A 148 30.22 -1.27 -3.14
N GLU A 149 29.10 -1.44 -3.82
CA GLU A 149 28.81 -0.61 -5.00
C GLU A 149 28.38 0.78 -4.52
N ASN A 150 28.81 1.84 -5.23
CA ASN A 150 28.33 3.19 -4.98
C ASN A 150 26.84 3.25 -5.35
N VAL A 151 25.99 3.04 -4.35
CA VAL A 151 24.53 3.12 -4.48
C VAL A 151 24.14 4.59 -4.65
N SER A 152 23.48 4.92 -5.77
CA SER A 152 22.90 6.25 -6.04
C SER A 152 21.99 6.66 -4.87
N GLN A 153 21.92 7.96 -4.57
CA GLN A 153 21.05 8.45 -3.49
C GLN A 153 19.57 8.12 -3.73
N ARG A 154 19.13 7.92 -4.99
CA ARG A 154 17.75 7.48 -5.30
C ARG A 154 17.45 6.03 -4.89
N GLN A 155 18.47 5.21 -4.72
CA GLN A 155 18.35 3.81 -4.31
C GLN A 155 18.44 3.63 -2.79
N LYS A 156 18.66 4.71 -2.04
CA LYS A 156 18.62 4.72 -0.57
C LYS A 156 17.25 5.26 -0.17
N ARG A 157 16.47 4.43 0.54
CA ARG A 157 15.33 4.91 1.32
C ARG A 157 15.86 5.68 2.53
#